data_AF-A0A9D2W6Q6-F1
#
_entry.id   AF-A0A9D2W6Q6-F1
#
_cell.length_a   1.000
_cell.length_b   1.000
_cell.length_c   1.000
_cell.angle_alpha   90.00
_cell.angle_beta   90.00
_cell.angle_gamma   90.00
#
_symmetry.space_group_name_H-M   'P 1'
#
loop_
_entity.id
_entity.type
_entity.pdbx_description
1 polymer ?
#
loop_
_entity_poly.entity_id
_entity_poly.type
_entity_poly.pdbx_seq_one_letter_code
_entity_poly.pdbx_strand_id
1 'polypeptide(L)'
;NNGVRLTMAPPSGEALSVCPRPVFWEELDFLGLDRIGWRYPHCEEPLLWACDRRYFYKGEMVLETNGGDLFESHTITFVVNPQLNIEPVNMQALNKANEDPIFLIEHEAMEFINGEYRKYKAAEKAKEVNPDLDFQELASTLSKKTKIEHAVVKESCDSFDVMPIQDIEKLGKSALLKSKIDIFVCSFSGGKDSQVVLDLVTRVIPSEDLVVIYSDTGYELPPSLELYDEVNLNSATPLKKNNLKY
;
A
#
# COMPACT_ATOMS: atom_id res chain seq x y z
N ASN A 1 -23.99 -10.87 5.91
CA ASN A 1 -22.64 -11.37 6.25
C ASN A 1 -21.91 -10.30 7.04
N ASN A 2 -21.17 -10.71 8.08
CA ASN A 2 -20.31 -9.80 8.84
C ASN A 2 -19.03 -9.57 8.01
N GLY A 3 -18.77 -8.36 7.53
CA GLY A 3 -17.66 -8.12 6.60
C GLY A 3 -17.61 -6.70 6.03
N VAL A 4 -16.45 -6.33 5.49
CA VAL A 4 -16.20 -5.05 4.80
C VAL A 4 -16.33 -5.27 3.30
N ARG A 5 -17.06 -4.39 2.61
CA ARG A 5 -17.22 -4.44 1.17
C ARG A 5 -16.50 -3.26 0.52
N LEU A 6 -15.61 -3.55 -0.42
CA LEU A 6 -14.96 -2.53 -1.24
C LEU A 6 -15.93 -2.01 -2.30
N THR A 7 -15.93 -0.69 -2.49
CA THR A 7 -16.73 -0.02 -3.51
C THR A 7 -15.98 1.19 -4.06
N MET A 8 -15.98 1.34 -5.40
CA MET A 8 -15.32 2.46 -6.09
C MET A 8 -16.16 3.74 -6.08
N ALA A 9 -17.47 3.62 -5.83
CA ALA A 9 -18.42 4.73 -5.82
C ALA A 9 -19.48 4.46 -4.73
N PRO A 10 -19.13 4.64 -3.44
CA PRO A 10 -20.10 4.49 -2.36
C PRO A 10 -21.24 5.50 -2.55
N PRO A 11 -22.51 5.10 -2.35
CA PRO A 11 -23.60 6.05 -2.17
C PRO A 11 -23.26 7.05 -1.06
N SER A 12 -23.77 8.27 -1.19
CA SER A 12 -23.49 9.34 -0.21
C SER A 12 -23.85 8.89 1.21
N GLY A 13 -22.86 8.88 2.11
CA GLY A 13 -23.03 8.46 3.51
C GLY A 13 -22.73 6.97 3.80
N GLU A 14 -22.47 6.13 2.80
CA GLU A 14 -22.11 4.72 3.00
C GLU A 14 -20.59 4.49 3.03
N ALA A 15 -19.79 5.50 2.64
CA ALA A 15 -18.34 5.43 2.73
C ALA A 15 -17.89 5.50 4.19
N LEU A 16 -17.12 4.51 4.64
CA LEU A 16 -16.43 4.59 5.92
C LEU A 16 -15.34 5.67 5.80
N SER A 17 -15.39 6.66 6.69
CA SER A 17 -14.36 7.71 6.77
C SER A 17 -13.04 7.22 7.36
N VAL A 18 -13.07 6.08 8.03
CA VAL A 18 -11.94 5.45 8.71
C VAL A 18 -11.86 3.99 8.27
N CYS A 19 -10.65 3.51 8.03
CA CYS A 19 -10.41 2.13 7.62
C CYS A 19 -10.86 1.17 8.73
N PRO A 20 -11.81 0.27 8.47
CA PRO A 20 -12.25 -0.71 9.46
C PRO A 20 -11.11 -1.69 9.76
N ARG A 21 -10.80 -1.89 11.03
CA ARG A 21 -9.85 -2.92 11.48
C ARG A 21 -10.59 -4.15 12.01
N PRO A 22 -10.10 -5.37 11.73
CA PRO A 22 -10.64 -6.57 12.36
C PRO A 22 -10.42 -6.53 13.87
N VAL A 23 -11.38 -7.07 14.61
CA VAL A 23 -11.35 -7.21 16.07
C VAL A 23 -11.43 -8.69 16.41
N PHE A 24 -10.50 -9.15 17.24
CA PHE A 24 -10.35 -10.53 17.67
C PHE A 24 -10.79 -10.71 19.12
N TRP A 25 -10.90 -11.96 19.58
CA TRP A 25 -11.40 -12.28 20.91
C TRP A 25 -10.51 -11.70 22.02
N GLU A 26 -9.19 -11.60 21.79
CA GLU A 26 -8.23 -11.03 22.75
C GLU A 26 -8.58 -9.59 23.11
N GLU A 27 -9.05 -8.81 22.13
CA GLU A 27 -9.48 -7.43 22.35
C GLU A 27 -10.81 -7.38 23.12
N LEU A 28 -11.73 -8.30 22.86
CA LEU A 28 -13.01 -8.38 23.58
C LEU A 28 -12.84 -8.82 25.04
N ASP A 29 -11.91 -9.74 25.29
CA ASP A 29 -11.48 -10.15 26.62
C ASP A 29 -10.86 -8.98 27.38
N PHE A 30 -9.99 -8.22 26.70
CA PHE A 30 -9.36 -7.04 27.27
C PHE A 30 -10.38 -5.96 27.65
N LEU A 31 -11.42 -5.79 26.85
CA LEU A 31 -12.54 -4.88 27.14
C LEU A 31 -13.52 -5.44 28.20
N GLY A 32 -13.39 -6.70 28.60
CA GLY A 32 -14.23 -7.35 29.60
C GLY A 32 -15.68 -7.53 29.15
N LEU A 33 -15.91 -7.75 27.84
CA LEU A 33 -17.26 -7.87 27.30
C LEU A 33 -17.95 -9.20 27.67
N ASP A 34 -17.17 -10.20 28.05
CA ASP A 34 -17.65 -11.46 28.63
C ASP A 34 -18.48 -11.20 29.90
N ARG A 35 -18.02 -10.27 30.75
CA ARG A 35 -18.64 -9.94 32.05
C ARG A 35 -19.97 -9.22 31.93
N ILE A 36 -20.21 -8.53 30.81
CA ILE A 36 -21.49 -7.84 30.55
C ILE A 36 -22.54 -8.75 29.92
N GLY A 37 -22.16 -9.96 29.48
CA GLY A 37 -23.06 -10.97 28.93
C GLY A 37 -22.87 -11.29 27.46
N TRP A 38 -21.83 -10.76 26.80
CA TRP A 38 -21.50 -11.13 25.42
C TRP A 38 -20.94 -12.54 25.38
N ARG A 39 -21.24 -13.26 24.30
CA ARG A 39 -20.66 -14.58 24.03
C ARG A 39 -20.00 -14.56 22.67
N TYR A 40 -18.72 -14.92 22.64
CA TYR A 40 -17.92 -15.00 21.44
C TYR A 40 -16.94 -16.19 21.54
N PRO A 41 -16.61 -16.83 20.41
CA PRO A 41 -15.64 -17.92 20.39
C PRO A 41 -14.20 -17.38 20.42
N HIS A 42 -13.29 -18.16 21.01
CA HIS A 42 -11.85 -17.92 20.94
C HIS A 42 -11.33 -18.62 19.69
N CYS A 43 -11.25 -17.88 18.59
CA CYS A 43 -10.87 -18.38 17.27
C CYS A 43 -9.85 -17.45 16.60
N GLU A 44 -9.20 -17.93 15.54
CA GLU A 44 -8.23 -17.12 14.79
C GLU A 44 -8.91 -16.12 13.85
N GLU A 45 -10.15 -16.38 13.45
CA GLU A 45 -10.90 -15.48 12.59
C GLU A 45 -11.40 -14.23 13.33
N PRO A 46 -11.48 -13.08 12.64
CA PRO A 46 -12.01 -11.88 13.25
C PRO A 46 -13.50 -12.03 13.57
N LEU A 47 -13.92 -11.35 14.63
CA LEU A 47 -15.28 -11.44 15.17
C LEU A 47 -16.13 -10.22 14.80
N LEU A 48 -15.52 -9.05 14.73
CA LEU A 48 -16.17 -7.77 14.45
C LEU A 48 -15.18 -6.78 13.86
N TRP A 49 -15.67 -5.57 13.56
CA TRP A 49 -14.91 -4.52 12.92
C TRP A 49 -14.92 -3.27 13.79
N ALA A 50 -13.77 -2.63 13.97
CA ALA A 50 -13.66 -1.36 14.66
C ALA A 50 -13.32 -0.24 13.67
N CYS A 51 -14.01 0.89 13.81
CA CYS A 51 -13.61 2.17 13.21
C CYS A 51 -13.38 3.13 14.37
N ASP A 52 -12.11 3.49 14.60
CA ASP A 52 -11.65 4.17 15.81
C ASP A 52 -12.08 3.45 17.10
N ARG A 53 -12.98 4.07 17.87
CA ARG A 53 -13.50 3.58 19.15
C ARG A 53 -14.92 3.01 19.05
N ARG A 54 -15.41 2.82 17.83
CA ARG A 54 -16.75 2.29 17.54
C ARG A 54 -16.62 0.91 16.93
N TYR A 55 -17.37 -0.03 17.48
CA TYR A 55 -17.35 -1.43 17.06
C TYR A 55 -18.65 -1.76 16.34
N PHE A 56 -18.50 -2.49 15.23
CA PHE A 56 -19.57 -2.82 14.32
C PHE A 56 -19.67 -4.33 14.14
N TYR A 57 -20.89 -4.85 14.21
CA TYR A 57 -21.19 -6.25 13.95
C TYR A 57 -22.31 -6.34 12.92
N LYS A 58 -22.06 -7.05 11.81
CA LYS A 58 -23.03 -7.20 10.70
C LYS A 58 -23.56 -5.85 10.16
N GLY A 59 -22.75 -4.78 10.24
CA GLY A 59 -23.07 -3.43 9.75
C GLY A 59 -23.67 -2.48 10.79
N GLU A 60 -24.03 -2.97 11.98
CA GLU A 60 -24.61 -2.17 13.05
C GLU A 60 -23.57 -1.83 14.12
N MET A 61 -23.57 -0.59 14.61
CA MET A 61 -22.72 -0.20 15.73
C MET A 61 -23.24 -0.88 16.99
N VAL A 62 -22.40 -1.66 17.67
CA VAL A 62 -22.78 -2.47 18.85
C VAL A 62 -22.16 -1.96 20.16
N LEU A 63 -21.02 -1.28 20.07
CA LEU A 63 -20.25 -0.82 21.22
C LEU A 63 -19.50 0.46 20.85
N GLU A 64 -19.45 1.42 21.77
CA GLU A 64 -18.55 2.57 21.71
C GLU A 64 -17.77 2.66 23.02
N THR A 65 -16.45 2.77 22.90
CA THR A 65 -15.54 2.91 24.04
C THR A 65 -14.98 4.32 24.10
N ASN A 66 -14.60 4.79 25.28
CA ASN A 66 -13.84 6.02 25.46
C ASN A 66 -12.73 5.83 26.49
N GLY A 67 -11.72 6.70 26.43
CA GLY A 67 -10.50 6.53 27.22
C GLY A 67 -9.63 5.39 26.67
N GLY A 68 -8.77 4.84 27.52
CA GLY A 68 -7.74 3.90 27.10
C GLY A 68 -6.45 4.62 26.74
N ASP A 69 -5.63 4.88 27.74
CA ASP A 69 -4.27 5.37 27.57
C ASP A 69 -3.34 4.54 28.49
N LEU A 70 -2.03 4.76 28.42
CA LEU A 70 -1.04 4.05 29.25
C LEU A 70 -1.33 4.10 30.76
N PHE A 71 -2.14 5.07 31.20
CA PHE A 71 -2.46 5.32 32.61
C PHE A 71 -3.93 5.09 32.97
N GLU A 72 -4.83 5.00 31.99
CA GLU A 72 -6.28 4.93 32.23
C GLU A 72 -6.93 3.79 31.46
N SER A 73 -7.68 2.95 32.17
CA SER A 73 -8.45 1.86 31.56
C SER A 73 -9.61 2.40 30.71
N HIS A 74 -9.96 1.64 29.68
CA HIS A 74 -11.08 1.96 28.80
C HIS A 74 -12.40 1.98 29.57
N THR A 75 -13.28 2.90 29.21
CA THR A 75 -14.67 2.95 29.69
C THR A 75 -15.61 2.67 28.55
N ILE A 76 -16.58 1.78 28.79
CA ILE A 76 -17.64 1.51 27.83
C ILE A 76 -18.69 2.62 27.95
N THR A 77 -18.86 3.43 26.91
CA THR A 77 -19.83 4.54 26.92
C THR A 77 -21.19 4.15 26.34
N PHE A 78 -21.23 3.14 25.47
CA PHE A 78 -22.47 2.71 24.84
C PHE A 78 -22.44 1.22 24.52
N VAL A 79 -23.52 0.50 24.83
CA VAL A 79 -23.76 -0.90 24.45
C VAL A 79 -25.19 -1.00 23.94
N VAL A 80 -25.38 -1.45 22.69
CA VAL A 80 -26.73 -1.63 22.13
C VAL A 80 -27.43 -2.82 22.75
N ASN A 81 -26.74 -3.97 22.79
CA ASN A 81 -27.29 -5.22 23.30
C ASN A 81 -26.32 -5.87 24.29
N PRO A 82 -26.68 -5.99 25.58
CA PRO A 82 -25.85 -6.65 26.59
C PRO A 82 -25.69 -8.16 26.39
N GLN A 83 -26.54 -8.82 25.60
CA GLN A 83 -26.52 -10.26 25.35
C GLN A 83 -26.33 -10.56 23.87
N LEU A 84 -25.19 -10.13 23.32
CA LEU A 84 -24.84 -10.39 21.93
C LEU A 84 -24.09 -11.72 21.80
N ASN A 85 -24.58 -12.60 20.93
CA ASN A 85 -23.87 -13.81 20.51
C ASN A 85 -23.17 -13.52 19.18
N ILE A 86 -21.85 -13.54 19.19
CA ILE A 86 -21.01 -13.21 18.04
C ILE A 86 -20.55 -14.50 17.37
N GLU A 87 -20.61 -14.49 16.04
CA GLU A 87 -20.09 -15.56 15.19
C GLU A 87 -18.85 -15.06 14.45
N PRO A 88 -17.85 -15.93 14.20
CA PRO A 88 -16.68 -15.57 13.43
C PRO A 88 -17.04 -15.09 12.02
N VAL A 89 -16.27 -14.12 11.51
CA VAL A 89 -16.38 -13.65 10.14
C VAL A 89 -16.00 -14.78 9.18
N ASN A 90 -16.85 -15.03 8.20
CA ASN A 90 -16.51 -15.95 7.12
C ASN A 90 -15.53 -15.27 6.15
N MET A 91 -14.23 -15.49 6.37
CA MET A 91 -13.15 -14.92 5.56
C MET A 91 -13.21 -15.36 4.10
N GLN A 92 -13.63 -16.59 3.81
CA GLN A 92 -13.75 -17.07 2.43
C GLN A 92 -14.83 -16.31 1.66
N ALA A 93 -15.98 -16.08 2.28
CA ALA A 93 -17.07 -15.31 1.69
C ALA A 93 -16.69 -13.82 1.55
N LEU A 94 -15.95 -13.28 2.52
CA LEU A 94 -15.42 -11.91 2.48
C LEU A 94 -14.45 -11.71 1.30
N ASN A 95 -13.50 -12.63 1.14
CA ASN A 95 -12.52 -12.59 0.05
C ASN A 95 -13.23 -12.70 -1.30
N LYS A 96 -14.14 -13.66 -1.45
CA LYS A 96 -14.92 -13.84 -2.68
C LYS A 96 -15.77 -12.62 -3.04
N ALA A 97 -16.31 -11.92 -2.04
CA ALA A 97 -17.11 -10.72 -2.27
C ALA A 97 -16.27 -9.51 -2.71
N ASN A 98 -14.97 -9.51 -2.41
CA ASN A 98 -14.04 -8.41 -2.71
C ASN A 98 -13.01 -8.76 -3.78
N GLU A 99 -13.08 -9.95 -4.38
CA GLU A 99 -12.13 -10.44 -5.38
C GLU A 99 -12.03 -9.49 -6.59
N ASP A 100 -13.16 -9.15 -7.22
CA ASP A 100 -13.14 -8.28 -8.41
C ASP A 100 -12.62 -6.86 -8.12
N PRO A 101 -13.06 -6.15 -7.06
CA PRO A 101 -12.48 -4.85 -6.71
C PRO A 101 -10.99 -4.91 -6.38
N ILE A 102 -10.54 -5.93 -5.64
CA ILE A 102 -9.12 -6.11 -5.29
C ILE A 102 -8.30 -6.31 -6.56
N PHE A 103 -8.75 -7.19 -7.47
CA PHE A 103 -8.07 -7.46 -8.73
C PHE A 103 -7.92 -6.19 -9.59
N LEU A 104 -8.96 -5.33 -9.62
CA LEU A 104 -8.91 -4.09 -10.39
C LEU A 104 -7.87 -3.11 -9.84
N ILE A 105 -7.89 -2.83 -8.53
CA ILE A 105 -6.95 -1.89 -7.90
C ILE A 105 -5.51 -2.42 -7.92
N GLU A 106 -5.35 -3.74 -7.83
CA GLU A 106 -4.07 -4.43 -7.97
C GLU A 106 -3.48 -4.20 -9.36
N HIS A 107 -4.28 -4.43 -10.42
CA HIS A 107 -3.84 -4.21 -11.79
C HIS A 107 -3.51 -2.73 -12.06
N GLU A 108 -4.32 -1.80 -11.55
CA GLU A 108 -4.05 -0.35 -11.67
C GLU A 108 -2.72 0.02 -10.99
N ALA A 109 -2.46 -0.49 -9.78
CA ALA A 109 -1.20 -0.28 -9.08
C ALA A 109 -0.01 -0.90 -9.84
N MET A 110 -0.16 -2.11 -10.37
CA MET A 110 0.89 -2.76 -11.17
C MET A 110 1.22 -1.99 -12.44
N GLU A 111 0.21 -1.49 -13.17
CA GLU A 111 0.41 -0.66 -14.36
C GLU A 111 1.11 0.66 -14.02
N PHE A 112 0.75 1.28 -12.90
CA PHE A 112 1.45 2.47 -12.41
C PHE A 112 2.93 2.20 -12.14
N ILE A 113 3.25 1.14 -11.40
CA ILE A 113 4.64 0.74 -11.10
C ILE A 113 5.40 0.45 -12.41
N ASN A 114 4.80 -0.27 -13.34
CA ASN A 114 5.40 -0.63 -14.63
C ASN A 114 5.66 0.62 -15.48
N GLY A 115 4.73 1.57 -15.50
CA GLY A 115 4.85 2.85 -16.20
C GLY A 115 6.05 3.65 -15.70
N GLU A 116 6.18 3.80 -14.38
CA GLU A 116 7.32 4.49 -13.77
C GLU A 116 8.64 3.74 -14.01
N TYR A 117 8.66 2.42 -13.84
CA TYR A 117 9.84 1.59 -14.12
C TYR A 117 10.34 1.77 -15.57
N ARG A 118 9.45 1.64 -16.57
CA ARG A 118 9.81 1.79 -17.99
C ARG A 118 10.28 3.19 -18.34
N LYS A 119 9.69 4.22 -17.73
CA LYS A 119 10.09 5.62 -17.93
C LYS A 119 11.54 5.83 -17.52
N TYR A 120 11.94 5.33 -16.36
CA TYR A 120 13.31 5.48 -15.85
C TYR A 120 14.31 4.55 -16.56
N LYS A 121 13.95 3.30 -16.86
CA LYS A 121 14.83 2.39 -17.62
C LYS A 121 15.09 2.88 -19.04
N ALA A 122 14.11 3.51 -19.69
CA ALA A 122 14.29 4.14 -20.99
C ALA A 122 15.27 5.33 -20.91
N ALA A 123 15.18 6.14 -19.84
CA ALA A 123 16.11 7.25 -19.61
C ALA A 123 17.56 6.78 -19.37
N GLU A 124 17.74 5.62 -18.74
CA GLU A 124 19.04 4.96 -18.55
C GLU A 124 19.62 4.51 -19.90
N LYS A 125 18.89 3.71 -20.69
CA LYS A 125 19.32 3.24 -22.01
C LYS A 125 19.66 4.38 -22.98
N ALA A 126 18.92 5.49 -22.92
CA ALA A 126 19.19 6.69 -23.71
C ALA A 126 20.61 7.23 -23.49
N LYS A 127 21.07 7.22 -22.23
CA LYS A 127 22.40 7.71 -21.84
C LYS A 127 23.50 6.75 -22.23
N GLU A 128 23.26 5.43 -22.17
CA GLU A 128 24.24 4.43 -22.61
C GLU A 128 24.53 4.51 -24.11
N VAL A 129 23.48 4.70 -24.92
CA VAL A 129 23.61 4.76 -26.39
C VAL A 129 24.25 6.07 -26.86
N ASN A 130 24.01 7.18 -26.15
CA ASN A 130 24.50 8.51 -26.52
C ASN A 130 25.05 9.26 -25.29
N PRO A 131 26.24 8.90 -24.78
CA PRO A 131 26.80 9.47 -23.55
C PRO A 131 27.16 10.97 -23.68
N ASP A 132 27.44 11.45 -24.90
CA ASP A 132 27.83 12.84 -25.18
C ASP A 132 26.65 13.77 -25.53
N LEU A 133 25.43 13.24 -25.69
CA LEU A 133 24.26 13.99 -26.13
C LEU A 133 23.31 14.24 -24.96
N ASP A 134 23.52 15.36 -24.25
CA ASP A 134 22.58 15.82 -23.22
C ASP A 134 21.36 16.46 -23.91
N PHE A 135 20.33 15.64 -24.22
CA PHE A 135 19.05 16.08 -24.78
C PHE A 135 18.39 17.19 -23.94
N GLN A 136 18.72 17.32 -22.66
CA GLN A 136 18.25 18.41 -21.81
C GLN A 136 19.09 19.67 -21.94
N GLU A 137 20.39 19.60 -22.22
CA GLU A 137 21.14 20.79 -22.66
C GLU A 137 20.57 21.32 -23.97
N LEU A 138 20.23 20.44 -24.91
CA LEU A 138 19.51 20.81 -26.13
C LEU A 138 18.15 21.45 -25.81
N ALA A 139 17.34 20.84 -24.92
CA ALA A 139 16.06 21.41 -24.50
C ALA A 139 16.20 22.77 -23.80
N SER A 140 17.21 22.94 -22.93
CA SER A 140 17.48 24.20 -22.24
C SER A 140 18.01 25.28 -23.18
N THR A 141 18.83 24.90 -24.17
CA THR A 141 19.34 25.79 -25.22
C THR A 141 18.22 26.23 -26.14
N LEU A 142 17.36 25.29 -26.57
CA LEU A 142 16.15 25.57 -27.34
C LEU A 142 15.20 26.45 -26.55
N SER A 143 15.01 26.19 -25.26
CA SER A 143 14.15 27.01 -24.40
C SER A 143 14.65 28.44 -24.26
N LYS A 144 15.97 28.61 -24.05
CA LYS A 144 16.61 29.94 -24.03
C LYS A 144 16.49 30.67 -25.37
N LYS A 145 16.65 29.94 -26.48
CA LYS A 145 16.63 30.52 -27.84
C LYS A 145 15.24 30.88 -28.33
N THR A 146 14.22 30.09 -27.95
CA THR A 146 12.83 30.26 -28.40
C THR A 146 11.92 30.95 -27.37
N LYS A 147 12.40 31.15 -26.13
CA LYS A 147 11.62 31.66 -24.97
C LYS A 147 10.38 30.82 -24.61
N ILE A 148 10.34 29.57 -25.05
CA ILE A 148 9.27 28.61 -24.77
C ILE A 148 9.91 27.44 -24.02
N GLU A 149 9.30 26.96 -22.93
CA GLU A 149 9.84 25.80 -22.21
C GLU A 149 9.67 24.52 -23.03
N HIS A 150 10.79 23.86 -23.33
CA HIS A 150 10.86 22.57 -24.00
C HIS A 150 11.25 21.48 -23.02
N ALA A 151 10.73 20.27 -23.21
CA ALA A 151 11.17 19.09 -22.48
C ALA A 151 11.39 17.91 -23.42
N VAL A 152 12.18 16.95 -22.94
CA VAL A 152 12.47 15.71 -23.67
C VAL A 152 11.31 14.76 -23.51
N VAL A 153 10.83 14.20 -24.61
CA VAL A 153 9.69 13.29 -24.67
C VAL A 153 10.11 11.98 -25.31
N LYS A 154 9.53 10.89 -24.82
CA LYS A 154 9.69 9.57 -25.41
C LYS A 154 8.65 9.34 -26.51
N GLU A 155 9.09 9.00 -27.71
CA GLU A 155 8.22 8.56 -28.80
C GLU A 155 7.88 7.06 -28.70
N SER A 156 6.91 6.61 -29.49
CA SER A 156 6.43 5.22 -29.52
C SER A 156 7.48 4.20 -29.95
N CYS A 157 8.58 4.64 -30.56
CA CYS A 157 9.66 3.81 -31.09
C CYS A 157 10.96 3.86 -30.28
N ASP A 158 10.90 4.19 -28.98
CA ASP A 158 12.08 4.36 -28.11
C ASP A 158 13.05 5.47 -28.58
N SER A 159 12.62 6.37 -29.47
CA SER A 159 13.34 7.60 -29.80
C SER A 159 12.98 8.73 -28.84
N PHE A 160 13.89 9.70 -28.70
CA PHE A 160 13.72 10.89 -27.89
C PHE A 160 13.53 12.11 -28.79
N ASP A 161 12.53 12.93 -28.48
CA ASP A 161 12.29 14.21 -29.15
C ASP A 161 12.22 15.36 -28.14
N VAL A 162 12.51 16.57 -28.58
CA VAL A 162 12.46 17.77 -27.74
C VAL A 162 11.32 18.66 -28.23
N MET A 163 10.27 18.79 -27.44
CA MET A 163 9.09 19.58 -27.82
C MET A 163 8.61 20.50 -26.69
N PRO A 164 7.82 21.55 -27.01
CA PRO A 164 7.26 22.46 -26.01
C PRO A 164 6.34 21.73 -25.01
N ILE A 165 6.39 22.11 -23.73
CA ILE A 165 5.56 21.48 -22.67
C ILE A 165 4.06 21.52 -23.01
N GLN A 166 3.60 22.58 -23.68
CA GLN A 166 2.21 22.71 -24.11
C GLN A 166 1.77 21.63 -25.11
N ASP A 167 2.70 21.13 -25.92
CA ASP A 167 2.41 20.07 -26.90
C ASP A 167 2.52 18.70 -26.25
N ILE A 168 3.36 18.56 -25.21
CA ILE A 168 3.44 17.36 -24.36
C ILE A 168 2.11 17.07 -23.69
N GLU A 169 1.51 18.09 -23.06
CA GLU A 169 0.20 17.98 -22.40
C GLU A 169 -0.91 17.64 -23.39
N LYS A 170 -0.92 18.27 -24.58
CA LYS A 170 -1.91 17.98 -25.64
C LYS A 170 -1.78 16.57 -26.21
N LEU A 171 -0.55 16.07 -26.33
CA LEU A 171 -0.27 14.72 -26.84
C LEU A 171 -0.37 13.65 -25.74
N GLY A 172 -0.63 14.04 -24.49
CA GLY A 172 -0.70 13.11 -23.35
C GLY A 172 0.61 12.38 -23.08
N LYS A 173 1.75 12.94 -23.51
CA LYS A 173 3.06 12.32 -23.34
C LYS A 173 3.69 12.75 -22.01
N SER A 174 4.58 11.94 -21.46
CA SER A 174 5.30 12.28 -20.22
C SER A 174 6.69 12.84 -20.51
N ALA A 175 7.03 13.99 -19.93
CA ALA A 175 8.38 14.53 -19.98
C ALA A 175 9.38 13.64 -19.21
N LEU A 176 10.57 13.44 -19.78
CA LEU A 176 11.70 12.75 -19.15
C LEU A 176 12.45 13.70 -18.22
N LEU A 177 12.34 13.44 -16.91
CA LEU A 177 13.09 14.15 -15.88
C LEU A 177 14.52 13.58 -15.78
N LYS A 178 15.48 14.46 -15.47
CA LYS A 178 16.87 14.05 -15.19
C LYS A 178 16.85 13.26 -13.89
N SER A 179 16.85 11.94 -13.97
CA SER A 179 17.17 11.13 -12.82
C SER A 179 18.39 10.28 -13.16
N LYS A 180 19.40 10.34 -12.29
CA LYS A 180 20.44 9.31 -12.18
C LYS A 180 19.86 8.21 -11.29
N ILE A 181 18.74 7.62 -11.72
CA ILE A 181 18.19 6.45 -11.03
C ILE A 181 18.86 5.27 -11.69
N ASP A 182 19.86 4.74 -10.98
CA ASP A 182 20.63 3.59 -11.41
C ASP A 182 20.07 2.29 -10.79
N ILE A 183 19.22 2.40 -9.75
CA ILE A 183 18.73 1.28 -8.94
C ILE A 183 17.29 1.55 -8.48
N PHE A 184 16.41 0.56 -8.57
CA PHE A 184 15.09 0.60 -7.92
C PHE A 184 15.18 -0.02 -6.53
N VAL A 185 14.61 0.66 -5.53
CA VAL A 185 14.67 0.21 -4.14
C VAL A 185 13.26 0.07 -3.57
N CYS A 186 12.99 -1.06 -2.92
CA CYS A 186 11.79 -1.27 -2.12
C CYS A 186 12.18 -1.45 -0.64
N SER A 187 11.64 -0.61 0.24
CA SER A 187 11.82 -0.76 1.68
C SER A 187 10.76 -1.68 2.26
N PHE A 188 11.16 -2.67 3.04
CA PHE A 188 10.30 -3.65 3.69
C PHE A 188 10.47 -3.59 5.21
N SER A 189 9.37 -3.61 5.97
CA SER A 189 9.40 -3.59 7.44
C SER A 189 8.70 -4.78 8.09
N GLY A 190 8.09 -5.67 7.31
CA GLY A 190 7.23 -6.74 7.85
C GLY A 190 5.81 -6.28 8.20
N GLY A 191 5.48 -5.01 7.99
CA GLY A 191 4.10 -4.52 8.13
C GLY A 191 3.24 -4.85 6.90
N LYS A 192 1.92 -4.94 7.10
CA LYS A 192 0.94 -5.26 6.04
C LYS A 192 1.10 -4.39 4.78
N ASP A 193 1.33 -3.08 4.95
CA ASP A 193 1.40 -2.14 3.84
C ASP A 193 2.68 -2.37 3.04
N SER A 194 3.81 -2.57 3.74
CA SER A 194 5.09 -2.88 3.11
C SER A 194 5.10 -4.25 2.42
N GLN A 195 4.35 -5.23 2.96
CA GLN A 195 4.21 -6.56 2.36
C GLN A 195 3.46 -6.48 1.03
N VAL A 196 2.35 -5.75 0.98
CA VAL A 196 1.57 -5.56 -0.26
C VAL A 196 2.39 -4.81 -1.31
N VAL A 197 3.10 -3.75 -0.92
CA VAL A 197 3.99 -3.01 -1.83
C VAL A 197 5.09 -3.92 -2.38
N LEU A 198 5.71 -4.75 -1.53
CA LEU A 198 6.75 -5.68 -1.96
C LEU A 198 6.22 -6.72 -2.96
N ASP A 199 5.04 -7.30 -2.73
CA ASP A 199 4.39 -8.22 -3.67
C ASP A 199 4.17 -7.57 -5.03
N LEU A 200 3.54 -6.40 -5.06
CA LEU A 200 3.27 -5.67 -6.30
C LEU A 200 4.55 -5.33 -7.07
N VAL A 201 5.57 -4.82 -6.36
CA VAL A 201 6.83 -4.40 -6.99
C VAL A 201 7.61 -5.60 -7.53
N THR A 202 7.69 -6.70 -6.80
CA THR A 202 8.43 -7.91 -7.23
C THR A 202 7.76 -8.62 -8.41
N ARG A 203 6.46 -8.46 -8.59
CA ARG A 203 5.72 -8.99 -9.75
C ARG A 203 5.88 -8.15 -11.00
N VAL A 204 6.26 -6.88 -10.86
CA VAL A 204 6.36 -5.92 -11.98
C VAL A 204 7.81 -5.67 -12.38
N ILE A 205 8.70 -5.45 -11.42
CA ILE A 205 10.10 -5.07 -11.67
C ILE A 205 10.98 -6.33 -11.66
N PRO A 206 11.82 -6.53 -12.70
CA PRO A 206 12.79 -7.62 -12.72
C PRO A 206 13.71 -7.61 -11.49
N SER A 207 14.01 -8.79 -10.96
CA SER A 207 14.83 -8.96 -9.74
C SER A 207 16.25 -8.40 -9.87
N GLU A 208 16.78 -8.30 -11.08
CA GLU A 208 18.10 -7.73 -11.37
C GLU A 208 18.17 -6.20 -11.20
N ASP A 209 17.05 -5.51 -11.41
CA ASP A 209 16.93 -4.06 -11.30
C ASP A 209 16.38 -3.62 -9.93
N LEU A 210 15.94 -4.56 -9.10
CA LEU A 210 15.29 -4.33 -7.81
C LEU A 210 16.18 -4.71 -6.64
N VAL A 211 16.36 -3.78 -5.70
CA VAL A 211 16.99 -4.01 -4.40
C VAL A 211 15.94 -3.86 -3.31
N VAL A 212 15.76 -4.90 -2.50
CA VAL A 212 14.84 -4.84 -1.35
C VAL A 212 15.65 -4.67 -0.07
N ILE A 213 15.27 -3.69 0.74
CA ILE A 213 15.95 -3.36 2.00
C ILE A 213 15.00 -3.63 3.15
N TYR A 214 15.40 -4.52 4.06
CA TYR A 214 14.73 -4.68 5.35
C TYR A 214 15.37 -3.78 6.41
N SER A 215 14.57 -2.92 7.02
CA SER A 215 15.01 -2.02 8.08
C SER A 215 14.80 -2.67 9.44
N ASP A 216 15.86 -3.24 10.02
CA ASP A 216 15.80 -3.82 11.37
C ASP A 216 16.28 -2.78 12.40
N THR A 217 15.38 -2.41 13.31
CA THR A 217 15.66 -1.45 14.39
C THR A 217 16.31 -2.10 15.62
N GLY A 218 16.35 -3.43 15.69
CA GLY A 218 16.77 -4.21 16.85
C GLY A 218 15.69 -4.39 17.92
N TYR A 219 14.50 -3.80 17.74
CA TYR A 219 13.35 -3.90 18.65
C TYR A 219 12.12 -4.57 18.00
N GLU A 220 12.32 -5.24 16.87
CA GLU A 220 11.25 -5.92 16.16
C GLU A 220 10.67 -7.08 16.98
N LEU A 221 9.35 -7.27 16.89
CA LEU A 221 8.68 -8.40 17.53
C LEU A 221 9.09 -9.72 16.85
N PRO A 222 9.12 -10.85 17.58
CA PRO A 222 9.47 -12.15 16.99
C PRO A 222 8.68 -12.50 15.71
N PRO A 223 7.36 -12.27 15.62
CA PRO A 223 6.61 -12.53 14.39
C PRO A 223 7.07 -11.71 13.18
N SER A 224 7.55 -10.47 13.39
CA SER A 224 8.09 -9.63 12.31
C SER A 224 9.40 -10.20 11.75
N LEU A 225 10.22 -10.80 12.62
CA LEU A 225 11.48 -11.44 12.23
C LEU A 225 11.23 -12.79 11.53
N GLU A 226 10.27 -13.58 12.01
CA GLU A 226 9.83 -14.82 11.36
C GLU A 226 9.30 -14.53 9.95
N LEU A 227 8.45 -13.50 9.80
CA LEU A 227 7.96 -13.07 8.49
C LEU A 227 9.11 -12.63 7.57
N TYR A 228 10.10 -11.92 8.09
CA TYR A 228 11.29 -11.56 7.31
C TYR A 228 12.01 -12.81 6.78
N ASP A 229 12.22 -13.82 7.63
CA ASP A 229 12.90 -15.06 7.24
C ASP A 229 12.10 -15.83 6.17
N GLU A 230 10.77 -15.91 6.31
CA GLU A 230 9.88 -16.52 5.32
C GLU A 230 9.91 -15.80 3.98
N VAL A 231 9.82 -14.47 3.98
CA VAL A 231 9.87 -13.67 2.75
C VAL A 231 11.25 -13.78 2.10
N ASN A 232 12.32 -13.79 2.87
CA ASN A 232 13.67 -13.95 2.34
C ASN A 232 13.89 -15.32 1.69
N LEU A 233 13.28 -16.38 2.25
CA LEU A 233 13.38 -17.74 1.72
C LEU A 233 12.59 -17.91 0.41
N ASN A 234 11.43 -17.26 0.31
CA ASN A 234 10.51 -17.39 -0.82
C ASN A 234 10.73 -16.36 -1.94
N SER A 235 11.50 -15.30 -1.67
CA SER A 235 11.77 -14.24 -2.65
C SER A 235 12.86 -14.62 -3.64
N ALA A 236 12.61 -14.39 -4.93
CA ALA A 236 13.63 -14.47 -5.98
C ALA A 236 14.70 -13.36 -5.87
N THR A 237 14.36 -12.25 -5.18
CA THR A 237 15.26 -11.13 -4.90
C THR A 237 15.72 -11.20 -3.44
N PRO A 238 17.02 -11.45 -3.16
CA PRO A 238 17.52 -11.55 -1.80
C PRO A 238 17.28 -10.25 -1.01
N LEU A 239 16.69 -10.36 0.18
CA LEU A 239 16.48 -9.19 1.04
C LEU A 239 17.81 -8.73 1.64
N LYS A 240 18.18 -7.48 1.42
CA LYS A 240 19.32 -6.87 2.12
C LYS A 240 18.87 -6.37 3.49
N LYS A 241 19.31 -7.07 4.54
CA LYS A 241 19.10 -6.63 5.92
C LYS A 241 20.04 -5.47 6.24
N ASN A 242 19.47 -4.32 6.59
CA ASN A 242 20.23 -3.18 7.10
C ASN A 242 20.06 -3.12 8.62
N ASN A 243 21.14 -3.41 9.36
CA ASN A 243 21.13 -3.34 10.82
C ASN A 243 21.38 -1.89 11.25
N LEU A 244 20.29 -1.13 11.44
CA LEU A 244 20.37 0.19 12.06
C LEU A 244 20.52 -0.01 13.58
N LYS A 245 21.75 -0.32 14.02
CA LYS A 245 22.09 -0.30 15.45
C LYS A 245 22.09 1.16 15.90
N TYR A 246 21.01 1.58 16.57
CA TYR A 246 21.00 2.80 17.37
C TYR A 246 21.63 2.55 18.75
#